data_AF-A0AAQ3KHC0-F1
#
_entry.id   AF-A0AAQ3KHC0-F1
#
_cell.length_a   1.000
_cell.length_b   1.000
_cell.length_c   1.000
_cell.angle_alpha   90.00
_cell.angle_beta   90.00
_cell.angle_gamma   90.00
#
_symmetry.space_group_name_H-M   'P 1'
#
loop_
_entity.id
_entity.type
_entity.pdbx_description
1 polymer ?
#
loop_
_entity_poly.entity_id
_entity_poly.type
_entity_poly.pdbx_seq_one_letter_code
_entity_poly.pdbx_strand_id
1 'polypeptide(L)'
;MDWAVLELKVSSWLGASRLAVRTLFHGERVLLDHVFAGSDSVKEAVFSDIARDAAVHFLAFPVAVAKSKRSPEKLFRLLDMYDTIAELW
;
A
#
# COMPACT_ATOMS: atom_id res chain seq x y z
N MET A 1 7.31 8.13 18.05
CA MET A 1 8.36 8.28 17.02
C MET A 1 8.70 9.73 16.92
N ASP A 2 9.98 10.06 16.87
CA ASP A 2 10.42 11.43 16.61
C ASP A 2 9.93 11.90 15.24
N TRP A 3 9.65 13.21 15.11
CA TRP A 3 9.10 13.78 13.88
C TRP A 3 10.00 13.53 12.67
N ALA A 4 11.32 13.68 12.82
CA ALA A 4 12.25 13.49 11.70
C ALA A 4 12.25 12.04 11.19
N VAL A 5 12.10 11.07 12.10
CA VAL A 5 12.02 9.65 11.72
C VAL A 5 10.68 9.33 11.05
N LEU A 6 9.58 9.89 11.55
CA LEU A 6 8.27 9.71 10.94
C LEU A 6 8.24 10.25 9.52
N GLU A 7 8.79 11.45 9.34
CA GLU A 7 8.90 12.15 8.07
C GLU A 7 9.65 11.34 7.02
N LEU A 8 10.82 10.79 7.38
CA LEU A 8 11.58 9.89 6.50
C LEU A 8 10.79 8.64 6.12
N LYS A 9 10.06 8.03 7.07
CA LYS A 9 9.23 6.85 6.78
C LYS A 9 8.05 7.18 5.89
N VAL A 10 7.40 8.34 6.07
CA VAL A 10 6.33 8.79 5.18
C VAL A 10 6.86 9.00 3.76
N SER A 11 7.97 9.71 3.60
CA SER A 11 8.58 9.92 2.28
C SER A 11 8.94 8.59 1.59
N SER A 12 9.54 7.66 2.34
CA SER A 12 9.84 6.31 1.82
C SER A 12 8.58 5.54 1.42
N TRP A 13 7.52 5.62 2.23
CA TRP A 13 6.24 4.97 1.94
C TRP A 13 5.58 5.56 0.69
N LEU A 14 5.58 6.89 0.55
CA LEU A 14 5.06 7.60 -0.63
C LEU A 14 5.81 7.15 -1.89
N GLY A 15 7.14 7.10 -1.86
CA GLY A 15 7.95 6.62 -2.99
C GLY A 15 7.71 5.14 -3.33
N ALA A 16 7.51 4.28 -2.33
CA ALA A 16 7.27 2.85 -2.51
C ALA A 16 5.84 2.52 -2.97
N SER A 17 4.87 3.40 -2.69
CA SER A 17 3.45 3.14 -2.92
C SER A 17 3.10 2.81 -4.37
N ARG A 18 3.62 3.61 -5.31
CA ARG A 18 3.41 3.42 -6.73
C ARG A 18 4.02 2.10 -7.21
N LEU A 19 5.23 1.78 -6.77
CA LEU A 19 5.88 0.52 -7.11
C LEU A 19 5.10 -0.69 -6.56
N ALA A 20 4.67 -0.63 -5.30
CA ALA A 20 3.93 -1.70 -4.66
C ALA A 20 2.62 -2.00 -5.41
N VAL A 21 1.82 -0.97 -5.70
CA VAL A 21 0.50 -1.17 -6.30
C VAL A 21 0.54 -1.35 -7.82
N ARG A 22 1.22 -0.45 -8.54
CA ARG A 22 1.21 -0.44 -10.02
C ARG A 22 2.18 -1.44 -10.64
N THR A 23 3.16 -1.94 -9.89
CA THR A 23 4.15 -2.89 -10.42
C THR A 23 4.02 -4.25 -9.76
N LEU A 24 4.17 -4.36 -8.44
CA LEU A 24 4.21 -5.66 -7.77
C LEU A 24 2.83 -6.34 -7.77
N PHE A 25 1.80 -5.70 -7.21
CA PHE A 25 0.46 -6.29 -7.19
C PHE A 25 -0.14 -6.45 -8.57
N HIS A 26 0.08 -5.48 -9.47
CA HIS A 26 -0.36 -5.61 -10.86
C HIS A 26 0.34 -6.77 -11.58
N GLY A 27 1.66 -6.91 -11.42
CA GLY A 27 2.43 -8.00 -12.01
C GLY A 27 1.97 -9.37 -11.51
N GLU A 28 1.67 -9.49 -10.21
CA GLU A 28 1.10 -10.72 -9.65
C GLU A 28 -0.24 -11.07 -10.30
N ARG A 29 -1.13 -10.09 -10.50
CA ARG A 29 -2.40 -10.33 -11.22
C ARG A 29 -2.17 -10.82 -12.64
N VAL A 30 -1.23 -10.22 -13.37
CA VAL A 30 -0.87 -10.67 -14.72
C VAL A 30 -0.35 -12.11 -14.70
N LEU A 31 0.51 -12.48 -13.74
CA LEU A 31 1.02 -13.86 -13.63
C LEU A 31 -0.11 -14.85 -13.33
N LEU A 32 -1.04 -14.51 -12.44
CA LEU A 32 -2.19 -15.35 -12.13
C LEU A 32 -3.13 -15.51 -13.31
N ASP A 33 -3.34 -14.47 -14.11
CA ASP A 33 -4.10 -14.56 -15.36
C ASP A 33 -3.45 -15.53 -16.36
N HIS A 34 -2.12 -15.61 -16.40
CA HIS A 34 -1.41 -16.56 -17.26
C HIS A 34 -1.46 -18.00 -16.72
N VAL A 35 -1.24 -18.19 -15.42
CA VAL A 35 -1.14 -19.53 -14.80
C VAL A 35 -2.51 -20.18 -14.59
N PHE A 36 -3.54 -19.38 -14.28
CA PHE A 36 -4.88 -19.86 -13.91
C PHE A 36 -5.96 -19.34 -14.86
N ALA A 37 -5.64 -19.23 -16.16
CA ALA A 37 -6.47 -18.62 -17.22
C ALA A 37 -7.92 -19.17 -17.38
N GLY A 38 -8.35 -20.17 -16.60
CA GLY A 38 -9.68 -20.79 -16.69
C GLY A 38 -10.51 -20.77 -15.40
N SER A 39 -10.04 -20.15 -14.31
CA SER A 39 -10.81 -20.07 -13.07
C SER A 39 -10.56 -18.78 -12.29
N ASP A 40 -11.50 -17.83 -12.41
CA ASP A 40 -11.45 -16.57 -11.66
C ASP A 40 -11.49 -16.78 -10.14
N SER A 41 -12.24 -17.78 -9.67
CA SER A 41 -12.30 -18.10 -8.24
C SER A 41 -10.95 -18.56 -7.68
N VAL A 42 -10.19 -19.35 -8.45
CA VAL A 42 -8.84 -19.78 -8.04
C VAL A 42 -7.87 -18.61 -8.12
N LYS A 43 -7.93 -17.80 -9.17
CA LYS A 43 -7.11 -16.58 -9.31
C LYS A 43 -7.25 -15.65 -8.12
N GLU A 44 -8.48 -15.30 -7.75
CA GLU A 44 -8.71 -14.37 -6.63
C GLU A 44 -8.32 -14.97 -5.28
N ALA A 45 -8.54 -16.28 -5.07
CA ALA A 45 -8.11 -16.96 -3.85
C ALA A 45 -6.57 -16.94 -3.70
N VAL A 46 -5.85 -17.30 -4.76
CA VAL A 46 -4.37 -17.32 -4.77
C VAL A 46 -3.80 -15.90 -4.68
N PHE A 47 -4.37 -14.93 -5.41
CA PHE A 47 -3.98 -13.54 -5.30
C PHE A 47 -4.12 -13.03 -3.87
N SER A 48 -5.27 -13.30 -3.23
CA SER A 48 -5.49 -12.90 -1.85
C SER A 48 -4.46 -13.53 -0.92
N ASP A 49 -4.16 -14.82 -1.07
CA ASP A 49 -3.21 -15.53 -0.22
C ASP A 49 -1.78 -14.95 -0.34
N ILE A 50 -1.31 -14.71 -1.57
CA ILE A 50 0.03 -14.16 -1.84
C ILE A 50 0.13 -12.69 -1.42
N ALA A 51 -0.87 -11.87 -1.75
CA ALA A 51 -0.80 -10.42 -1.56
C ALA A 51 -1.20 -9.97 -0.14
N ARG A 52 -1.94 -10.78 0.62
CA ARG A 52 -2.56 -10.36 1.90
C ARG A 52 -1.56 -9.81 2.88
N ASP A 53 -0.51 -10.55 3.20
CA ASP A 53 0.43 -10.13 4.23
C ASP A 53 1.17 -8.87 3.80
N ALA A 54 1.63 -8.79 2.55
CA ALA A 54 2.27 -7.61 2.02
C ALA A 54 1.34 -6.38 2.03
N ALA A 55 0.08 -6.55 1.61
CA ALA A 55 -0.91 -5.47 1.59
C ALA A 55 -1.26 -4.98 3.00
N VAL A 56 -1.45 -5.91 3.95
CA VAL A 56 -1.74 -5.56 5.35
C VAL A 56 -0.58 -4.78 5.96
N HIS A 57 0.65 -5.25 5.79
CA HIS A 57 1.83 -4.54 6.32
C HIS A 57 2.01 -3.17 5.66
N PHE A 58 1.81 -3.08 4.35
CA PHE A 58 1.92 -1.83 3.60
C PHE A 58 0.89 -0.79 4.05
N LEU A 59 -0.38 -1.19 4.23
CA LEU A 59 -1.47 -0.30 4.63
C LEU A 59 -1.51 -0.01 6.15
N ALA A 60 -0.88 -0.85 6.98
CA ALA A 60 -0.80 -0.63 8.42
C ALA A 60 -0.06 0.66 8.78
N PHE A 61 0.93 1.07 7.98
CA PHE A 61 1.71 2.29 8.24
C PHE A 61 0.85 3.57 8.15
N PRO A 62 0.14 3.88 7.04
CA PRO A 62 -0.79 5.02 6.98
C PRO A 62 -1.81 5.04 8.12
N VAL A 63 -2.37 3.87 8.47
CA VAL A 63 -3.32 3.74 9.57
C VAL A 63 -2.67 4.13 10.91
N ALA A 64 -1.42 3.73 11.15
CA ALA A 64 -0.69 4.12 12.34
C ALA A 64 -0.39 5.63 12.38
N VAL A 65 -0.07 6.24 11.23
CA VAL A 65 0.12 7.70 11.12
C VAL A 65 -1.18 8.44 11.46
N ALA A 66 -2.31 7.99 10.90
CA ALA A 66 -3.63 8.56 11.12
C ALA A 66 -4.08 8.50 12.60
N LYS A 67 -3.67 7.44 13.31
CA LYS A 67 -3.96 7.25 14.75
C LYS A 67 -2.98 7.99 15.68
N SER A 68 -1.91 8.58 15.15
CA SER A 68 -0.90 9.25 15.98
C SER A 68 -1.40 10.61 16.52
N LYS A 69 -0.71 11.15 17.55
CA LYS A 69 -1.03 12.48 18.11
C LYS A 69 -1.03 13.54 17.00
N ARG A 70 -2.15 14.25 16.86
CA ARG A 70 -2.38 15.26 15.82
C ARG A 70 -1.46 16.47 15.98
N SER A 71 -0.91 16.94 14.87
CA SER A 71 -0.21 18.22 14.72
C SER A 71 -0.41 18.71 13.28
N PRO A 72 -0.24 20.01 13.00
CA PRO A 72 -0.38 20.55 11.64
C PRO A 72 0.52 19.83 10.63
N GLU A 73 1.76 19.53 10.99
CA GLU A 73 2.74 18.88 10.11
C GLU A 73 2.31 17.46 9.74
N LYS A 74 1.78 16.72 10.72
CA LYS A 74 1.24 15.36 10.50
C LYS A 74 -0.03 15.36 9.67
N LEU A 75 -0.83 16.42 9.72
CA LEU A 75 -2.03 16.54 8.91
C LEU A 75 -1.66 16.61 7.42
N PHE A 76 -0.68 17.43 7.06
CA PHE A 76 -0.19 17.50 5.68
C PHE A 76 0.34 16.15 5.20
N ARG A 77 1.16 15.48 6.01
CA ARG A 77 1.65 14.13 5.67
C ARG A 77 0.55 13.08 5.54
N LEU A 78 -0.48 13.16 6.35
CA LEU A 78 -1.64 12.28 6.21
C LEU A 78 -2.40 12.55 4.92
N LEU A 79 -2.54 13.82 4.51
CA LEU A 79 -3.16 14.19 3.24
C LEU A 79 -2.34 13.68 2.04
N ASP A 80 -1.01 13.83 2.07
CA ASP A 80 -0.13 13.28 1.03
C ASP A 80 -0.33 11.76 0.86
N MET A 81 -0.44 11.04 1.98
CA MET A 81 -0.69 9.60 1.97
C MET A 81 -2.09 9.25 1.45
N TYR A 82 -3.10 10.07 1.79
CA TYR A 82 -4.46 9.90 1.29
C TYR A 82 -4.52 10.10 -0.23
N ASP A 83 -3.95 11.21 -0.74
CA ASP A 83 -3.94 11.54 -2.16
C ASP A 83 -3.22 10.43 -2.95
N THR A 84 -2.09 9.94 -2.41
CA THR A 84 -1.36 8.81 -2.99
C THR A 84 -2.23 7.55 -3.10
N ILE A 85 -2.99 7.19 -2.06
CA ILE A 85 -3.89 6.02 -2.12
C ILE A 85 -5.01 6.27 -3.12
N ALA A 86 -5.58 7.48 -3.14
CA ALA A 86 -6.66 7.85 -4.05
C ALA A 86 -6.22 7.80 -5.53
N GLU A 87 -4.98 8.18 -5.85
CA GLU A 87 -4.41 8.06 -7.21
C GLU A 87 -4.12 6.61 -7.63
N LEU A 88 -3.99 5.69 -6.67
CA LEU A 88 -3.68 4.29 -6.92
C LEU A 88 -4.92 3.43 -7.13
N TRP A 89 -6.09 3.91 -6.71
CA TRP A 89 -7.39 3.31 -7.00
C TRP A 89 -7.86 3.63 -8.43
#